data_AF-A0A929ECU1-F1
#
_entry.id   AF-A0A929ECU1-F1
#
_cell.length_a   1.000
_cell.length_b   1.000
_cell.length_c   1.000
_cell.angle_alpha   90.00
_cell.angle_beta   90.00
_cell.angle_gamma   90.00
#
_symmetry.space_group_name_H-M   'P 1'
#
loop_
_entity.id
_entity.type
_entity.pdbx_description
1 polymer ?
#
loop_
_entity_poly.entity_id
_entity_poly.type
_entity_poly.pdbx_seq_one_letter_code
_entity_poly.pdbx_strand_id
1 'polypeptide(L)'
;MNKSIRILVCGMPRSMTTWIFNVVKEQLSAYQAKTMWIEPNDHKSEHAFSDSDGICIAKCHHYSKALAESADLIIYSYRDIRTAAVSYHRKFNSEYSHGYIASWIDAQKAWMKYADISLQYEGVVNDEENALIKIAEVIKQKKPELKLHEDSQAVHQQVEKSFQSKQTTDEINYSTDSMILPGHRTFQPEPENLAGVDKQIYDQVQTEFSTWLHQYGYIDTDDYGQEIEFDIAAKFLSCFTEPYVIDIGVERGSFIDLAVKSGAGKVDGFEPLPRHLDYLHKKYGTTGLVSINLYAVSDKSGEAEFHVATDSAGNELDYHHTLSDLGDSATVIRSKNIIKVKTTTLNDFFKLSSETVQIDFLKVDTDGHDLSVLHGLGELRPTIIMAEYWDDLPETSGTSSYRLSDLMAWAKENGYSESVIVRRNGQMELIESNTPWSVSGDWGNVFFIRSTFNFNEIKSFIDDLSKCAYRSVCANTARMKVELEQKEAVIQGLAASLEEKEYIIQTQIGSLEEKELALQAQIVSIEQNEKKYRVFNTIARIPGFWVLASLASRSVTIFRPRLGWLNQYSARPLKVNILSKNNSKLSNYPVIAVVTPSFNQADFIERTIKSVLDQHYPNLEYFVQ
;
A
#
# COMPACT_ATOMS: atom_id res chain seq x y z
N MET A 1 8.68 38.68 10.39
CA MET A 1 8.87 37.22 10.50
C MET A 1 9.33 36.72 9.15
N ASN A 2 10.47 36.03 9.10
CA ASN A 2 11.09 35.62 7.85
C ASN A 2 10.34 34.41 7.27
N LYS A 3 9.62 34.58 6.16
CA LYS A 3 8.82 33.52 5.49
C LYS A 3 9.70 32.57 4.66
N SER A 4 10.93 32.35 5.11
CA SER A 4 11.94 31.57 4.39
C SER A 4 11.73 30.09 4.65
N ILE A 5 11.73 29.28 3.58
CA ILE A 5 11.70 27.81 3.64
C ILE A 5 12.39 27.22 2.42
N ARG A 6 13.28 26.27 2.64
CA ARG A 6 13.96 25.45 1.65
C ARG A 6 13.33 24.07 1.63
N ILE A 7 12.56 23.79 0.59
CA ILE A 7 11.87 22.52 0.40
C ILE A 7 12.64 21.70 -0.64
N LEU A 8 13.07 20.51 -0.25
CA LEU A 8 13.72 19.57 -1.15
C LEU A 8 12.76 18.43 -1.48
N VAL A 9 12.42 18.30 -2.76
CA VAL A 9 11.67 17.16 -3.30
C VAL A 9 12.66 16.18 -3.92
N CYS A 10 12.95 15.11 -3.21
CA CYS A 10 13.86 14.07 -3.67
C CYS A 10 13.13 12.73 -3.83
N GLY A 11 13.76 11.79 -4.51
CA GLY A 11 13.14 10.50 -4.74
C GLY A 11 13.88 9.67 -5.76
N MET A 12 13.56 8.39 -5.79
CA MET A 12 13.99 7.51 -6.87
C MET A 12 13.62 8.10 -8.24
N PRO A 13 14.45 7.92 -9.28
CA PRO A 13 14.03 8.25 -10.63
C PRO A 13 12.69 7.59 -10.97
N ARG A 14 11.77 8.36 -11.56
CA ARG A 14 10.44 7.88 -11.98
C ARG A 14 9.46 7.51 -10.84
N SER A 15 9.71 7.96 -9.61
CA SER A 15 8.80 7.76 -8.46
C SER A 15 7.87 8.96 -8.16
N MET A 16 7.32 9.63 -9.19
CA MET A 16 6.45 10.83 -9.07
C MET A 16 7.05 12.12 -8.48
N THR A 17 8.36 12.22 -8.28
CA THR A 17 9.01 13.46 -7.78
C THR A 17 8.60 14.75 -8.51
N THR A 18 8.37 14.71 -9.83
CA THR A 18 7.88 15.88 -10.60
C THR A 18 6.44 16.26 -10.23
N TRP A 19 5.57 15.28 -9.96
CA TRP A 19 4.20 15.55 -9.55
C TRP A 19 4.18 16.22 -8.18
N ILE A 20 4.90 15.64 -7.20
CA ILE A 20 5.07 16.23 -5.85
C ILE A 20 5.63 17.65 -5.94
N PHE A 21 6.65 17.86 -6.77
CA PHE A 21 7.23 19.18 -6.98
C PHE A 21 6.18 20.23 -7.41
N ASN A 22 5.29 19.87 -8.33
CA ASN A 22 4.23 20.77 -8.80
C ASN A 22 3.10 20.91 -7.75
N VAL A 23 2.82 19.88 -6.95
CA VAL A 23 1.90 20.00 -5.80
C VAL A 23 2.43 21.01 -4.79
N VAL A 24 3.69 20.89 -4.36
CA VAL A 24 4.32 21.84 -3.42
C VAL A 24 4.32 23.25 -3.99
N LYS A 25 4.64 23.39 -5.27
CA LYS A 25 4.63 24.68 -5.96
C LYS A 25 3.23 25.29 -5.99
N GLU A 26 2.21 24.50 -6.31
CA GLU A 26 0.83 24.99 -6.35
C GLU A 26 0.35 25.37 -4.95
N GLN A 27 0.65 24.57 -3.93
CA GLN A 27 0.36 24.90 -2.53
C GLN A 27 0.97 26.25 -2.10
N LEU A 28 2.07 26.65 -2.73
CA LEU A 28 2.78 27.91 -2.46
C LEU A 28 2.58 28.94 -3.57
N SER A 29 1.58 28.81 -4.44
CA SER A 29 1.41 29.70 -5.60
C SER A 29 1.05 31.15 -5.24
N ALA A 30 0.64 31.41 -4.00
CA ALA A 30 0.51 32.76 -3.43
C ALA A 30 1.86 33.48 -3.21
N TYR A 31 2.98 32.77 -3.38
CA TYR A 31 4.34 33.26 -3.16
C TYR A 31 5.20 33.11 -4.41
N GLN A 32 6.20 33.98 -4.52
CA GLN A 32 7.20 33.86 -5.58
C GLN A 32 8.31 32.88 -5.14
N ALA A 33 8.07 31.58 -5.35
CA ALA A 33 9.02 30.53 -5.02
C ALA A 33 10.15 30.43 -6.06
N LYS A 34 11.41 30.35 -5.61
CA LYS A 34 12.56 30.02 -6.46
C LYS A 34 12.61 28.51 -6.69
N THR A 35 12.62 28.08 -7.94
CA THR A 35 12.64 26.67 -8.34
C THR A 35 13.99 26.27 -8.91
N MET A 36 14.47 25.06 -8.61
CA MET A 36 15.73 24.56 -9.17
C MET A 36 15.85 23.04 -9.22
N TRP A 37 16.46 22.55 -10.30
CA TRP A 37 16.86 21.15 -10.45
C TRP A 37 18.34 21.03 -10.08
N ILE A 38 18.69 20.03 -9.28
CA ILE A 38 20.07 19.82 -8.80
C ILE A 38 20.57 18.48 -9.31
N GLU A 39 21.48 18.54 -10.29
CA GLU A 39 22.14 17.36 -10.87
C GLU A 39 23.19 16.77 -9.91
N PRO A 40 23.52 15.47 -10.04
CA PRO A 40 24.64 14.89 -9.30
C PRO A 40 25.94 15.67 -9.52
N ASN A 41 26.65 15.96 -8.41
CA ASN A 41 27.89 16.72 -8.39
C ASN A 41 27.77 18.20 -8.83
N ASP A 42 26.56 18.76 -8.96
CA ASP A 42 26.38 20.19 -9.18
C ASP A 42 26.49 20.97 -7.87
N HIS A 43 27.72 21.08 -7.36
CA HIS A 43 28.00 21.80 -6.13
C HIS A 43 27.55 23.27 -6.20
N LYS A 44 27.50 23.90 -7.38
CA LYS A 44 27.04 25.29 -7.49
C LYS A 44 25.56 25.40 -7.14
N SER A 45 24.73 24.50 -7.67
CA SER A 45 23.31 24.46 -7.36
C SER A 45 23.03 24.02 -5.91
N GLU A 46 23.84 23.12 -5.36
CA GLU A 46 23.75 22.77 -3.93
C GLU A 46 24.00 23.97 -3.02
N HIS A 47 25.06 24.75 -3.28
CA HIS A 47 25.34 25.97 -2.53
C HIS A 47 24.23 27.02 -2.75
N ALA A 48 23.75 27.17 -3.99
CA ALA A 48 22.67 28.11 -4.30
C ALA A 48 21.32 27.76 -3.66
N PHE A 49 21.08 26.49 -3.33
CA PHE A 49 19.95 26.04 -2.51
C PHE A 49 20.21 26.33 -1.03
N SER A 50 21.41 26.01 -0.55
CA SER A 50 21.80 26.17 0.85
C SER A 50 21.74 27.63 1.31
N ASP A 51 22.20 28.54 0.45
CA ASP A 51 22.24 29.99 0.69
C ASP A 51 20.96 30.71 0.24
N SER A 52 19.90 29.98 -0.14
CA SER A 52 18.70 30.63 -0.67
C SER A 52 17.91 31.33 0.44
N ASP A 53 17.63 32.63 0.24
CA ASP A 53 16.66 33.38 1.02
C ASP A 53 15.24 33.27 0.44
N GLY A 54 14.23 33.29 1.30
CA GLY A 54 12.82 33.19 0.89
C GLY A 54 12.35 31.75 0.67
N ILE A 55 11.38 31.57 -0.22
CA ILE A 55 10.82 30.24 -0.52
C ILE A 55 11.61 29.64 -1.69
N CYS A 56 12.32 28.54 -1.44
CA CYS A 56 13.02 27.80 -2.47
C CYS A 56 12.55 26.34 -2.51
N ILE A 57 12.25 25.85 -3.70
CA ILE A 57 11.83 24.47 -3.96
C ILE A 57 12.85 23.85 -4.91
N ALA A 58 13.59 22.86 -4.43
CA ALA A 58 14.56 22.13 -5.22
C ALA A 58 14.10 20.69 -5.49
N LYS A 59 14.60 20.11 -6.57
CA LYS A 59 14.38 18.70 -6.90
C LYS A 59 15.69 18.01 -7.27
N CYS A 60 15.88 16.78 -6.79
CA CYS A 60 17.04 15.94 -7.14
C CYS A 60 16.70 14.43 -7.05
N HIS A 61 17.59 13.58 -7.59
CA HIS A 61 17.49 12.12 -7.50
C HIS A 61 18.64 11.46 -6.75
N HIS A 62 19.79 12.13 -6.62
CA HIS A 62 20.94 11.61 -5.90
C HIS A 62 20.85 11.96 -4.42
N TYR A 63 21.54 11.20 -3.57
CA TYR A 63 21.73 11.60 -2.17
C TYR A 63 22.86 12.63 -2.07
N SER A 64 22.60 13.71 -1.33
CA SER A 64 23.61 14.68 -0.93
C SER A 64 23.40 15.04 0.52
N LYS A 65 24.41 14.80 1.34
CA LYS A 65 24.39 15.15 2.76
C LYS A 65 24.25 16.67 2.96
N ALA A 66 24.90 17.46 2.10
CA ALA A 66 24.81 18.92 2.16
C ALA A 66 23.37 19.42 1.89
N LEU A 67 22.68 18.83 0.90
CA LEU A 67 21.26 19.12 0.65
C LEU A 67 20.38 18.67 1.81
N ALA A 68 20.63 17.49 2.37
CA ALA A 68 19.87 16.96 3.50
C ALA A 68 20.00 17.83 4.77
N GLU A 69 21.18 18.40 5.01
CA GLU A 69 21.44 19.27 6.17
C GLU A 69 20.96 20.71 5.98
N SER A 70 20.81 21.17 4.73
CA SER A 70 20.39 22.54 4.41
C SER A 70 18.89 22.69 4.16
N ALA A 71 18.17 21.62 3.82
CA ALA A 71 16.73 21.67 3.62
C ALA A 71 15.99 21.87 4.96
N ASP A 72 14.97 22.74 4.95
CA ASP A 72 14.07 22.93 6.09
C ASP A 72 12.92 21.89 6.08
N LEU A 73 12.61 21.37 4.89
CA LEU A 73 11.62 20.32 4.64
C LEU A 73 12.10 19.39 3.52
N ILE A 74 12.06 18.08 3.76
CA ILE A 74 12.42 17.05 2.78
C ILE A 74 11.21 16.14 2.51
N ILE A 75 10.78 16.10 1.25
CA ILE A 75 9.75 15.19 0.77
C ILE A 75 10.43 14.16 -0.12
N TYR A 76 10.41 12.91 0.32
CA TYR A 76 11.00 11.79 -0.42
C TYR A 76 9.91 10.95 -1.10
N SER A 77 10.16 10.44 -2.30
CA SER A 77 9.25 9.50 -2.95
C SER A 77 9.94 8.27 -3.56
N TYR A 78 9.27 7.13 -3.48
CA TYR A 78 9.73 5.85 -4.00
C TYR A 78 8.58 5.08 -4.66
N ARG A 79 8.95 4.02 -5.38
CA ARG A 79 8.07 3.23 -6.24
C ARG A 79 8.63 1.81 -6.36
N ASP A 80 7.83 0.85 -6.80
CA ASP A 80 8.33 -0.43 -7.30
C ASP A 80 9.52 -0.23 -8.26
N ILE A 81 10.68 -0.77 -7.90
CA ILE A 81 11.92 -0.57 -8.64
C ILE A 81 11.91 -1.23 -10.03
N ARG A 82 11.16 -2.33 -10.22
CA ARG A 82 11.02 -3.00 -11.52
C ARG A 82 10.33 -2.06 -12.50
N THR A 83 9.22 -1.51 -12.04
CA THR A 83 8.42 -0.50 -12.73
C THR A 83 9.22 0.78 -13.00
N ALA A 84 9.96 1.28 -12.01
CA ALA A 84 10.75 2.50 -12.15
C ALA A 84 11.85 2.33 -13.21
N ALA A 85 12.52 1.18 -13.24
CA ALA A 85 13.54 0.85 -14.24
C ALA A 85 12.98 0.82 -15.66
N VAL A 86 11.83 0.15 -15.88
CA VAL A 86 11.15 0.12 -17.18
C VAL A 86 10.72 1.52 -17.62
N SER A 87 10.14 2.32 -16.72
CA SER A 87 9.77 3.70 -17.02
C SER A 87 10.99 4.57 -17.36
N TYR A 88 12.12 4.33 -16.70
CA TYR A 88 13.37 5.05 -16.95
C TYR A 88 13.94 4.71 -18.33
N HIS A 89 13.99 3.41 -18.67
CA HIS A 89 14.40 2.93 -19.99
C HIS A 89 13.55 3.55 -21.10
N ARG A 90 12.22 3.44 -21.03
CA ARG A 90 11.31 4.03 -22.02
C ARG A 90 11.49 5.53 -22.17
N LYS A 91 11.80 6.23 -21.07
CA LYS A 91 11.89 7.68 -21.07
C LYS A 91 13.19 8.20 -21.68
N PHE A 92 14.31 7.54 -21.37
CA PHE A 92 15.65 8.02 -21.68
C PHE A 92 16.39 7.16 -22.69
N ASN A 93 15.77 6.07 -23.15
CA ASN A 93 16.39 5.05 -24.00
C ASN A 93 17.72 4.55 -23.40
N SER A 94 17.74 4.38 -22.07
CA SER A 94 18.93 4.01 -21.30
C SER A 94 19.04 2.49 -21.14
N GLU A 95 20.25 1.95 -21.21
CA GLU A 95 20.48 0.51 -20.98
C GLU A 95 20.33 0.15 -19.49
N TYR A 96 19.91 -1.09 -19.23
CA TYR A 96 19.87 -1.62 -17.88
C TYR A 96 21.26 -1.67 -17.25
N SER A 97 21.34 -1.37 -15.96
CA SER A 97 22.58 -1.50 -15.19
C SER A 97 22.30 -1.71 -13.72
N HIS A 98 22.79 -2.83 -13.18
CA HIS A 98 22.73 -3.16 -11.77
C HIS A 98 23.22 -2.01 -10.88
N GLY A 99 24.39 -1.44 -11.18
CA GLY A 99 25.00 -0.37 -10.38
C GLY A 99 24.14 0.89 -10.30
N TYR A 100 23.40 1.21 -11.36
CA TYR A 100 22.46 2.35 -11.35
C TYR A 100 21.27 2.07 -10.43
N ILE A 101 20.64 0.89 -10.52
CA ILE A 101 19.50 0.54 -9.65
C ILE A 101 19.95 0.46 -8.18
N ALA A 102 21.10 -0.17 -7.91
CA ALA A 102 21.70 -0.21 -6.58
C ALA A 102 21.92 1.20 -6.02
N SER A 103 22.41 2.14 -6.83
CA SER A 103 22.59 3.54 -6.40
C SER A 103 21.27 4.22 -6.01
N TRP A 104 20.15 3.87 -6.63
CA TRP A 104 18.83 4.41 -6.25
C TRP A 104 18.40 3.89 -4.89
N ILE A 105 18.63 2.59 -4.63
CA ILE A 105 18.33 1.95 -3.35
C ILE A 105 19.23 2.51 -2.23
N ASP A 106 20.50 2.74 -2.51
CA ASP A 106 21.41 3.34 -1.52
C ASP A 106 21.06 4.79 -1.22
N ALA A 107 20.69 5.56 -2.26
CA ALA A 107 20.18 6.92 -2.09
C ALA A 107 18.88 6.93 -1.27
N GLN A 108 17.96 5.98 -1.48
CA GLN A 108 16.75 5.82 -0.68
C GLN A 108 17.09 5.59 0.79
N LYS A 109 17.95 4.61 1.10
CA LYS A 109 18.37 4.29 2.48
C LYS A 109 18.97 5.51 3.17
N ALA A 110 19.69 6.36 2.43
CA ALA A 110 20.25 7.59 2.95
C ALA A 110 19.18 8.68 3.16
N TRP A 111 18.32 8.93 2.18
CA TRP A 111 17.26 9.94 2.24
C TRP A 111 16.21 9.65 3.30
N MET A 112 15.81 8.39 3.50
CA MET A 112 14.79 8.00 4.48
C MET A 112 15.17 8.37 5.93
N LYS A 113 16.46 8.63 6.22
CA LYS A 113 16.92 9.09 7.54
C LYS A 113 16.61 10.58 7.79
N TYR A 114 16.40 11.35 6.72
CA TYR A 114 16.23 12.80 6.76
C TYR A 114 14.84 13.26 6.27
N ALA A 115 14.12 12.41 5.55
CA ALA A 115 12.82 12.74 4.99
C ALA A 115 11.80 13.05 6.10
N ASP A 116 11.12 14.19 5.99
CA ASP A 116 10.01 14.55 6.87
C ASP A 116 8.73 13.78 6.49
N ILE A 117 8.60 13.46 5.20
CA ILE A 117 7.57 12.56 4.68
C ILE A 117 8.13 11.73 3.54
N SER A 118 7.75 10.46 3.52
CA SER A 118 8.07 9.50 2.45
C SER A 118 6.77 9.05 1.79
N LEU A 119 6.67 9.20 0.48
CA LEU A 119 5.48 8.89 -0.30
C LEU A 119 5.75 7.73 -1.27
N GLN A 120 4.97 6.66 -1.13
CA GLN A 120 4.96 5.53 -2.05
C GLN A 120 4.07 5.83 -3.25
N TYR A 121 4.56 5.63 -4.47
CA TYR A 121 3.82 5.91 -5.70
C TYR A 121 2.46 5.21 -5.74
N GLU A 122 2.45 3.91 -5.49
CA GLU A 122 1.25 3.08 -5.56
C GLU A 122 0.21 3.55 -4.55
N GLY A 123 0.64 3.92 -3.34
CA GLY A 123 -0.23 4.50 -2.32
C GLY A 123 -0.84 5.85 -2.73
N VAL A 124 -0.04 6.72 -3.37
CA VAL A 124 -0.53 8.02 -3.86
C VAL A 124 -1.52 7.85 -5.01
N VAL A 125 -1.31 6.89 -5.92
CA VAL A 125 -2.26 6.61 -7.00
C VAL A 125 -3.60 6.11 -6.47
N ASN A 126 -3.58 5.30 -5.41
CA ASN A 126 -4.78 4.74 -4.80
C ASN A 126 -5.58 5.78 -3.99
N ASP A 127 -4.89 6.72 -3.33
CA ASP A 127 -5.50 7.73 -2.45
C ASP A 127 -4.78 9.08 -2.58
N GLU A 128 -4.99 9.71 -3.73
CA GLU A 128 -4.27 10.93 -4.10
C GLU A 128 -4.66 12.13 -3.22
N GLU A 129 -5.94 12.23 -2.84
CA GLU A 129 -6.45 13.31 -2.00
C GLU A 129 -5.74 13.35 -0.63
N ASN A 130 -5.60 12.19 0.00
CA ASN A 130 -4.87 12.06 1.26
C ASN A 130 -3.39 12.42 1.11
N ALA A 131 -2.75 12.10 -0.02
CA ALA A 131 -1.38 12.51 -0.29
C ALA A 131 -1.25 14.04 -0.38
N LEU A 132 -2.19 14.71 -1.05
CA LEU A 132 -2.24 16.18 -1.14
C LEU A 132 -2.41 16.81 0.25
N ILE A 133 -3.30 16.25 1.09
CA ILE A 133 -3.52 16.69 2.47
C ILE A 133 -2.23 16.55 3.29
N LYS A 134 -1.60 15.38 3.29
CA LYS A 134 -0.36 15.12 4.04
C LYS A 134 0.78 16.06 3.65
N ILE A 135 0.94 16.36 2.36
CA ILE A 135 1.94 17.32 1.89
C ILE A 135 1.65 18.71 2.46
N ALA A 136 0.39 19.17 2.41
CA ALA A 136 0.00 20.47 2.94
C ALA A 136 0.20 20.56 4.47
N GLU A 137 -0.16 19.51 5.20
CA GLU A 137 0.01 19.42 6.65
C GLU A 137 1.47 19.52 7.07
N VAL A 138 2.36 18.78 6.41
CA VAL A 138 3.80 18.79 6.70
C VAL A 138 4.42 20.15 6.41
N ILE A 139 4.05 20.81 5.30
CA ILE A 139 4.49 22.19 5.01
C ILE A 139 4.02 23.13 6.13
N LYS A 140 2.76 23.02 6.53
CA LYS A 140 2.17 23.86 7.58
C LYS A 140 2.77 23.60 8.95
N GLN A 141 3.15 22.36 9.26
CA GLN A 141 3.85 22.01 10.50
C GLN A 141 5.23 22.66 10.57
N LYS A 142 5.98 22.67 9.46
CA LYS A 142 7.31 23.29 9.38
C LYS A 142 7.24 24.82 9.37
N LYS A 143 6.22 25.39 8.73
CA LYS A 143 6.01 26.85 8.63
C LYS A 143 4.52 27.21 8.73
N PRO A 144 3.98 27.33 9.96
CA PRO A 144 2.56 27.62 10.19
C PRO A 144 2.08 28.96 9.63
N GLU A 145 3.00 29.91 9.40
CA GLU A 145 2.72 31.23 8.86
C GLU A 145 2.50 31.28 7.35
N LEU A 146 2.75 30.17 6.64
CA LEU A 146 2.50 30.06 5.20
C LEU A 146 1.01 29.81 4.94
N LYS A 147 0.46 30.59 4.00
CA LYS A 147 -0.89 30.41 3.47
C LYS A 147 -0.82 29.39 2.35
N LEU A 148 -1.37 28.20 2.61
CA LEU A 148 -1.48 27.13 1.64
C LEU A 148 -2.89 27.14 1.01
N HIS A 149 -3.08 26.41 -0.09
CA HIS A 149 -4.42 26.19 -0.64
C HIS A 149 -5.21 25.28 0.28
N GLU A 150 -6.44 25.68 0.61
CA GLU A 150 -7.32 24.91 1.49
C GLU A 150 -8.09 23.80 0.73
N ASP A 151 -8.18 23.89 -0.60
CA ASP A 151 -8.89 22.96 -1.45
C ASP A 151 -7.91 22.03 -2.20
N SER A 152 -7.85 20.77 -1.77
CA SER A 152 -7.02 19.73 -2.39
C SER A 152 -7.42 19.43 -3.83
N GLN A 153 -8.72 19.50 -4.17
CA GLN A 153 -9.19 19.24 -5.52
C GLN A 153 -8.77 20.35 -6.48
N ALA A 154 -8.80 21.61 -6.03
CA ALA A 154 -8.30 22.73 -6.82
C ALA A 154 -6.80 22.58 -7.14
N VAL A 155 -5.99 22.17 -6.15
CA VAL A 155 -4.57 21.89 -6.33
C VAL A 155 -4.36 20.76 -7.35
N HIS A 156 -5.08 19.65 -7.21
CA HIS A 156 -5.04 18.54 -8.15
C HIS A 156 -5.32 19.01 -9.60
N GLN A 157 -6.43 19.72 -9.81
CA GLN A 157 -6.83 20.18 -11.15
C GLN A 157 -5.77 21.08 -11.81
N GLN A 158 -5.11 21.95 -11.04
CA GLN A 158 -4.06 22.81 -11.60
C GLN A 158 -2.80 22.02 -11.94
N VAL A 159 -2.41 21.06 -11.10
CA VAL A 159 -1.29 20.16 -11.40
C VAL A 159 -1.58 19.36 -12.67
N GLU A 160 -2.77 18.77 -12.80
CA GLU A 160 -3.16 18.02 -14.00
C GLU A 160 -3.13 18.89 -15.26
N LYS A 161 -3.66 20.11 -15.19
CA LYS A 161 -3.60 21.08 -16.29
C LYS A 161 -2.16 21.40 -16.72
N SER A 162 -1.24 21.52 -15.75
CA SER A 162 0.19 21.74 -16.02
C SER A 162 0.82 20.54 -16.76
N PHE A 163 0.44 19.31 -16.42
CA PHE A 163 0.90 18.12 -17.13
C PHE A 163 0.28 18.00 -18.54
N GLN A 164 -1.02 18.21 -18.69
CA GLN A 164 -1.72 18.12 -19.99
C GLN A 164 -1.20 19.14 -21.00
N SER A 165 -0.99 20.39 -20.57
CA SER A 165 -0.48 21.46 -21.44
C SER A 165 0.95 21.22 -21.96
N LYS A 166 1.69 20.26 -21.38
CA LYS A 166 3.09 19.95 -21.73
C LYS A 166 3.29 18.51 -22.22
N GLN A 167 2.20 17.79 -22.54
CA GLN A 167 2.24 16.44 -23.11
C GLN A 167 2.31 16.41 -24.64
N THR A 168 2.12 17.53 -25.33
CA THR A 168 2.25 17.62 -26.79
C THR A 168 3.71 17.52 -27.21
N THR A 169 4.00 16.75 -28.26
CA THR A 169 5.35 16.41 -28.76
C THR A 169 6.08 17.57 -29.42
N ASP A 170 5.44 18.73 -29.57
CA ASP A 170 5.83 19.70 -30.59
C ASP A 170 6.73 20.83 -30.06
N GLU A 171 6.98 20.92 -28.75
CA GLU A 171 7.93 21.90 -28.21
C GLU A 171 8.88 21.31 -27.16
N ILE A 172 10.17 21.28 -27.51
CA ILE A 172 11.30 20.97 -26.61
C ILE A 172 11.55 22.20 -25.72
N ASN A 173 10.64 22.50 -24.79
CA ASN A 173 10.85 23.55 -23.79
C ASN A 173 10.79 22.93 -22.39
N TYR A 174 11.88 22.25 -21.99
CA TYR A 174 12.11 21.92 -20.59
C TYR A 174 12.07 23.21 -19.77
N SER A 175 11.10 23.30 -18.86
CA SER A 175 10.94 24.44 -17.98
C SER A 175 11.46 24.07 -16.60
N THR A 176 12.52 24.75 -16.14
CA THR A 176 13.03 24.62 -14.77
C THR A 176 11.98 24.99 -13.71
N ASP A 177 10.93 25.69 -14.13
CA ASP A 177 9.82 26.12 -13.29
C ASP A 177 8.78 25.01 -13.01
N SER A 178 8.59 24.05 -13.91
CA SER A 178 7.68 22.90 -13.68
C SER A 178 8.39 21.55 -13.66
N MET A 179 9.59 21.45 -14.24
CA MET A 179 10.37 20.22 -14.38
C MET A 179 9.66 19.09 -15.13
N ILE A 180 8.63 19.44 -15.90
CA ILE A 180 7.88 18.52 -16.76
C ILE A 180 8.61 18.43 -18.10
N LEU A 181 8.87 17.20 -18.53
CA LEU A 181 9.50 16.90 -19.83
C LEU A 181 8.40 16.53 -20.85
N PRO A 182 8.58 16.75 -22.16
CA PRO A 182 7.66 16.23 -23.17
C PRO A 182 7.48 14.73 -22.99
N GLY A 183 6.25 14.22 -22.93
CA GLY A 183 6.00 12.80 -22.60
C GLY A 183 6.56 12.40 -21.23
N HIS A 184 6.37 13.23 -20.19
CA HIS A 184 6.87 12.92 -18.84
C HIS A 184 6.16 11.72 -18.21
N ARG A 185 4.84 11.61 -18.45
CA ARG A 185 4.04 10.46 -18.03
C ARG A 185 4.14 9.39 -19.11
N THR A 186 4.67 8.24 -18.73
CA THR A 186 4.76 7.07 -19.59
C THR A 186 3.59 6.16 -19.23
N PHE A 187 2.86 5.65 -20.23
CA PHE A 187 1.90 4.57 -19.99
C PHE A 187 2.62 3.38 -19.37
N GLN A 188 1.98 2.75 -18.39
CA GLN A 188 2.50 1.57 -17.75
C GLN A 188 1.48 0.43 -17.91
N PRO A 189 1.76 -0.52 -18.81
CA PRO A 189 1.01 -1.76 -18.88
C PRO A 189 1.18 -2.53 -17.56
N GLU A 190 0.18 -3.33 -17.22
CA GLU A 190 0.31 -4.31 -16.15
C GLU A 190 1.50 -5.24 -16.41
N PRO A 191 2.17 -5.76 -15.35
CA PRO A 191 3.33 -6.63 -15.49
C PRO A 191 3.13 -7.81 -16.45
N GLU A 192 1.93 -8.41 -16.49
CA GLU A 192 1.60 -9.51 -17.41
C GLU A 192 1.64 -9.11 -18.89
N ASN A 193 1.47 -7.81 -19.18
CA ASN A 193 1.38 -7.27 -20.53
C ASN A 193 2.72 -6.70 -21.03
N LEU A 194 3.79 -6.82 -20.24
CA LEU A 194 5.13 -6.41 -20.66
C LEU A 194 5.72 -7.42 -21.67
N ALA A 195 6.42 -6.91 -22.68
CA ALA A 195 7.07 -7.72 -23.71
C ALA A 195 8.42 -7.13 -24.13
N GLY A 196 9.26 -7.97 -24.76
CA GLY A 196 10.56 -7.54 -25.29
C GLY A 196 11.50 -7.00 -24.20
N VAL A 197 12.17 -5.89 -24.50
CA VAL A 197 13.16 -5.27 -23.60
C VAL A 197 12.55 -4.85 -22.26
N ASP A 198 11.29 -4.40 -22.26
CA ASP A 198 10.62 -3.99 -21.01
C ASP A 198 10.44 -5.17 -20.04
N LYS A 199 10.06 -6.35 -20.56
CA LYS A 199 9.92 -7.57 -19.75
C LYS A 199 11.28 -8.06 -19.25
N GLN A 200 12.31 -8.01 -20.10
CA GLN A 200 13.67 -8.37 -19.73
C GLN A 200 14.21 -7.50 -18.58
N ILE A 201 14.04 -6.19 -18.66
CA ILE A 201 14.44 -5.26 -17.59
C ILE A 201 13.66 -5.54 -16.31
N TYR A 202 12.35 -5.73 -16.41
CA TYR A 202 11.49 -6.01 -15.27
C TYR A 202 11.92 -7.27 -14.52
N ASP A 203 12.09 -8.38 -15.25
CA ASP A 203 12.45 -9.68 -14.67
C ASP A 203 13.88 -9.65 -14.10
N GLN A 204 14.83 -8.98 -14.77
CA GLN A 204 16.19 -8.85 -14.28
C GLN A 204 16.26 -8.04 -12.98
N VAL A 205 15.52 -6.93 -12.87
CA VAL A 205 15.43 -6.16 -11.61
C VAL A 205 14.79 -6.99 -10.50
N GLN A 206 13.75 -7.77 -10.83
CA GLN A 206 13.12 -8.67 -9.87
C GLN A 206 14.12 -9.68 -9.30
N THR A 207 14.87 -10.36 -10.16
CA THR A 207 15.88 -11.34 -9.72
C THR A 207 17.00 -10.70 -8.92
N GLU A 208 17.55 -9.57 -9.38
CA GLU A 208 18.74 -8.98 -8.75
C GLU A 208 18.45 -8.23 -7.44
N PHE A 209 17.20 -7.77 -7.24
CA PHE A 209 16.81 -6.95 -6.10
C PHE A 209 15.58 -7.50 -5.36
N SER A 210 15.35 -8.82 -5.41
CA SER A 210 14.24 -9.50 -4.73
C SER A 210 14.14 -9.14 -3.26
N THR A 211 15.26 -9.10 -2.54
CA THR A 211 15.31 -8.73 -1.11
C THR A 211 14.69 -7.36 -0.84
N TRP A 212 15.00 -6.35 -1.69
CA TRP A 212 14.41 -5.02 -1.53
C TRP A 212 12.91 -5.06 -1.85
N LEU A 213 12.52 -5.78 -2.90
CA LEU A 213 11.13 -5.89 -3.32
C LEU A 213 10.25 -6.56 -2.25
N HIS A 214 10.76 -7.61 -1.60
CA HIS A 214 10.11 -8.23 -0.43
C HIS A 214 10.05 -7.27 0.76
N GLN A 215 11.18 -6.63 1.11
CA GLN A 215 11.25 -5.70 2.25
C GLN A 215 10.21 -4.58 2.16
N TYR A 216 9.92 -4.10 0.95
CA TYR A 216 8.97 -3.01 0.71
C TYR A 216 7.59 -3.47 0.20
N GLY A 217 7.30 -4.77 0.24
CA GLY A 217 5.98 -5.34 -0.06
C GLY A 217 5.54 -5.23 -1.52
N TYR A 218 6.48 -5.25 -2.47
CA TYR A 218 6.20 -5.25 -3.92
C TYR A 218 6.19 -6.65 -4.53
N ILE A 219 6.82 -7.60 -3.84
CA ILE A 219 6.63 -9.01 -4.08
C ILE A 219 6.06 -9.51 -2.76
N ASP A 220 4.85 -10.05 -2.80
CA ASP A 220 4.33 -10.88 -1.71
C ASP A 220 5.36 -11.98 -1.45
N THR A 221 5.45 -12.53 -0.25
CA THR A 221 6.33 -13.68 0.04
C THR A 221 5.85 -14.96 -0.65
N ASP A 222 5.47 -14.86 -1.93
CA ASP A 222 5.06 -15.95 -2.79
C ASP A 222 5.96 -15.92 -4.03
N ASP A 223 7.14 -16.51 -3.86
CA ASP A 223 7.52 -17.68 -4.65
C ASP A 223 8.41 -18.53 -3.75
N TYR A 224 7.72 -19.39 -2.98
CA TYR A 224 8.18 -20.44 -2.05
C TYR A 224 8.76 -20.03 -0.70
N GLY A 225 9.32 -18.82 -0.50
CA GLY A 225 9.96 -18.51 0.79
C GLY A 225 11.05 -19.53 1.20
N GLN A 226 11.53 -20.35 0.26
CA GLN A 226 12.47 -21.46 0.48
C GLN A 226 13.92 -21.06 0.15
N GLU A 227 14.22 -19.76 -0.01
CA GLU A 227 15.58 -19.30 -0.37
C GLU A 227 16.62 -19.83 0.63
N ILE A 228 16.30 -19.79 1.94
CA ILE A 228 17.17 -20.29 3.00
C ILE A 228 17.30 -21.80 2.95
N GLU A 229 16.22 -22.54 2.70
CA GLU A 229 16.25 -23.98 2.52
C GLU A 229 17.15 -24.37 1.35
N PHE A 230 17.10 -23.62 0.26
CA PHE A 230 17.94 -23.85 -0.92
C PHE A 230 19.41 -23.56 -0.61
N ASP A 231 19.70 -22.50 0.14
CA ASP A 231 21.06 -22.20 0.61
C ASP A 231 21.62 -23.30 1.53
N ILE A 232 20.80 -23.79 2.48
CA ILE A 232 21.16 -24.89 3.36
C ILE A 232 21.36 -26.19 2.57
N ALA A 233 20.43 -26.52 1.67
CA ALA A 233 20.53 -27.71 0.83
C ALA A 233 21.76 -27.66 -0.09
N ALA A 234 22.03 -26.53 -0.74
CA ALA A 234 23.24 -26.33 -1.55
C ALA A 234 24.50 -26.52 -0.72
N LYS A 235 24.51 -26.01 0.52
CA LYS A 235 25.64 -26.18 1.43
C LYS A 235 25.87 -27.65 1.78
N PHE A 236 24.81 -28.41 2.08
CA PHE A 236 24.90 -29.85 2.28
C PHE A 236 25.42 -30.57 1.03
N LEU A 237 24.83 -30.30 -0.14
CA LEU A 237 25.21 -30.93 -1.41
C LEU A 237 26.69 -30.68 -1.74
N SER A 238 27.22 -29.50 -1.42
CA SER A 238 28.64 -29.16 -1.63
C SER A 238 29.63 -30.00 -0.82
N CYS A 239 29.17 -30.71 0.21
CA CYS A 239 30.00 -31.63 1.01
C CYS A 239 30.14 -33.03 0.37
N PHE A 240 29.38 -33.32 -0.69
CA PHE A 240 29.42 -34.60 -1.38
C PHE A 240 30.16 -34.48 -2.71
N THR A 241 30.72 -35.59 -3.19
CA THR A 241 31.25 -35.70 -4.55
C THR A 241 30.23 -36.45 -5.40
N GLU A 242 29.70 -35.80 -6.43
CA GLU A 242 28.68 -36.37 -7.32
C GLU A 242 27.46 -36.96 -6.57
N PRO A 243 26.79 -36.19 -5.66
CA PRO A 243 25.75 -36.74 -4.80
C PRO A 243 24.60 -37.38 -5.58
N TYR A 244 24.04 -38.45 -5.01
CA TYR A 244 22.76 -39.00 -5.44
C TYR A 244 21.62 -38.35 -4.68
N VAL A 245 20.76 -37.62 -5.41
CA VAL A 245 19.65 -36.84 -4.88
C VAL A 245 18.32 -37.47 -5.27
N ILE A 246 17.39 -37.54 -4.31
CA ILE A 246 15.98 -37.87 -4.56
C ILE A 246 15.13 -36.65 -4.22
N ASP A 247 14.22 -36.31 -5.12
CA ASP A 247 13.26 -35.21 -4.96
C ASP A 247 11.83 -35.75 -5.05
N ILE A 248 11.08 -35.72 -3.95
CA ILE A 248 9.69 -36.17 -3.89
C ILE A 248 8.80 -34.94 -3.80
N GLY A 249 7.85 -34.83 -4.75
CA GLY A 249 7.07 -33.62 -4.96
C GLY A 249 7.84 -32.61 -5.80
N VAL A 250 8.22 -33.03 -7.01
CA VAL A 250 9.11 -32.27 -7.89
C VAL A 250 8.48 -30.96 -8.36
N GLU A 251 7.16 -30.95 -8.60
CA GLU A 251 6.43 -29.79 -9.09
C GLU A 251 7.02 -29.28 -10.43
N ARG A 252 7.75 -28.15 -10.43
CA ARG A 252 8.44 -27.61 -11.63
C ARG A 252 9.95 -27.88 -11.66
N GLY A 253 10.46 -28.60 -10.66
CA GLY A 253 11.83 -29.10 -10.60
C GLY A 253 12.88 -28.07 -10.19
N SER A 254 12.49 -27.04 -9.43
CA SER A 254 13.43 -26.04 -8.88
C SER A 254 14.53 -26.67 -8.03
N PHE A 255 14.18 -27.68 -7.21
CA PHE A 255 15.16 -28.40 -6.40
C PHE A 255 16.06 -29.32 -7.22
N ILE A 256 15.54 -29.94 -8.28
CA ILE A 256 16.36 -30.68 -9.25
C ILE A 256 17.41 -29.76 -9.89
N ASP A 257 17.02 -28.55 -10.31
CA ASP A 257 17.97 -27.58 -10.87
C ASP A 257 19.08 -27.23 -9.86
N LEU A 258 18.71 -27.05 -8.58
CA LEU A 258 19.66 -26.82 -7.49
C LEU A 258 20.63 -28.00 -7.34
N ALA A 259 20.13 -29.22 -7.34
CA ALA A 259 20.93 -30.44 -7.22
C ALA A 259 21.94 -30.57 -8.37
N VAL A 260 21.48 -30.39 -9.61
CA VAL A 260 22.33 -30.43 -10.81
C VAL A 260 23.38 -29.34 -10.76
N LYS A 261 23.00 -28.10 -10.43
CA LYS A 261 23.93 -26.96 -10.28
C LYS A 261 24.98 -27.21 -9.18
N SER A 262 24.61 -27.95 -8.15
CA SER A 262 25.49 -28.33 -7.03
C SER A 262 26.36 -29.55 -7.33
N GLY A 263 26.31 -30.08 -8.56
CA GLY A 263 27.16 -31.16 -9.02
C GLY A 263 26.65 -32.57 -8.71
N ALA A 264 25.33 -32.75 -8.56
CA ALA A 264 24.73 -34.08 -8.41
C ALA A 264 25.18 -35.03 -9.52
N GLY A 265 25.55 -36.26 -9.14
CA GLY A 265 25.93 -37.34 -10.05
C GLY A 265 24.72 -38.13 -10.57
N LYS A 266 23.59 -38.05 -9.86
CA LYS A 266 22.31 -38.63 -10.24
C LYS A 266 21.17 -37.92 -9.50
N VAL A 267 20.03 -37.74 -10.17
CA VAL A 267 18.79 -37.24 -9.54
C VAL A 267 17.60 -38.10 -9.95
N ASP A 268 16.84 -38.62 -8.98
CA ASP A 268 15.54 -39.26 -9.26
C ASP A 268 14.41 -38.43 -8.64
N GLY A 269 13.57 -37.86 -9.51
CA GLY A 269 12.38 -37.09 -9.14
C GLY A 269 11.11 -37.94 -9.15
N PHE A 270 10.18 -37.66 -8.24
CA PHE A 270 8.87 -38.31 -8.14
C PHE A 270 7.74 -37.28 -8.20
N GLU A 271 6.89 -37.40 -9.23
CA GLU A 271 5.76 -36.49 -9.48
C GLU A 271 4.58 -37.28 -10.05
N PRO A 272 3.46 -37.42 -9.33
CA PRO A 272 2.29 -38.14 -9.82
C PRO A 272 1.41 -37.36 -10.81
N LEU A 273 1.50 -36.03 -10.86
CA LEU A 273 0.58 -35.21 -11.63
C LEU A 273 0.93 -35.19 -13.13
N PRO A 274 0.01 -35.61 -14.03
CA PRO A 274 0.28 -35.64 -15.47
C PRO A 274 0.72 -34.29 -16.05
N ARG A 275 0.12 -33.19 -15.58
CA ARG A 275 0.43 -31.83 -16.05
C ARG A 275 1.89 -31.45 -15.80
N HIS A 276 2.44 -31.80 -14.64
CA HIS A 276 3.83 -31.54 -14.30
C HIS A 276 4.78 -32.47 -15.05
N LEU A 277 4.42 -33.75 -15.23
CA LEU A 277 5.26 -34.73 -15.92
C LEU A 277 5.59 -34.35 -17.36
N ASP A 278 4.62 -33.82 -18.12
CA ASP A 278 4.87 -33.38 -19.49
C ASP A 278 5.95 -32.27 -19.54
N TYR A 279 5.88 -31.34 -18.59
CA TYR A 279 6.87 -30.27 -18.44
C TYR A 279 8.24 -30.80 -18.01
N LEU A 280 8.28 -31.65 -16.97
CA LEU A 280 9.52 -32.21 -16.41
C LEU A 280 10.24 -33.11 -17.41
N HIS A 281 9.53 -33.96 -18.16
CA HIS A 281 10.12 -34.78 -19.21
C HIS A 281 10.69 -33.94 -20.35
N LYS A 282 10.03 -32.84 -20.71
CA LYS A 282 10.56 -31.91 -21.71
C LYS A 282 11.83 -31.21 -21.22
N LYS A 283 11.86 -30.84 -19.93
CA LYS A 283 12.99 -30.13 -19.30
C LYS A 283 14.21 -31.04 -19.11
N TYR A 284 14.00 -32.26 -18.63
CA TYR A 284 15.10 -33.15 -18.19
C TYR A 284 15.33 -34.39 -19.05
N GLY A 285 14.38 -34.78 -19.92
CA GLY A 285 14.36 -36.07 -20.62
C GLY A 285 15.49 -36.32 -21.64
N THR A 286 16.37 -35.34 -21.86
CA THR A 286 17.58 -35.51 -22.68
C THR A 286 18.83 -35.83 -21.87
N THR A 287 18.78 -35.67 -20.54
CA THR A 287 19.91 -35.89 -19.66
C THR A 287 19.87 -37.32 -19.12
N GLY A 288 21.00 -38.03 -19.15
CA GLY A 288 21.14 -39.31 -18.44
C GLY A 288 21.29 -39.15 -16.92
N LEU A 289 21.26 -37.90 -16.44
CA LEU A 289 21.50 -37.51 -15.05
C LEU A 289 20.22 -37.52 -14.22
N VAL A 290 19.08 -37.15 -14.83
CA VAL A 290 17.81 -36.95 -14.13
C VAL A 290 16.77 -37.95 -14.64
N SER A 291 16.17 -38.72 -13.74
CA SER A 291 14.99 -39.55 -14.04
C SER A 291 13.75 -38.99 -13.36
N ILE A 292 12.62 -38.95 -14.07
CA ILE A 292 11.34 -38.53 -13.52
C ILE A 292 10.40 -39.74 -13.46
N ASN A 293 9.82 -39.98 -12.28
CA ASN A 293 9.01 -41.16 -11.98
C ASN A 293 7.55 -40.75 -11.70
N LEU A 294 6.62 -41.41 -12.39
CA LEU A 294 5.15 -41.22 -12.27
C LEU A 294 4.60 -42.01 -11.05
N TYR A 295 5.11 -41.73 -9.86
CA TYR A 295 4.60 -42.30 -8.62
C TYR A 295 4.42 -41.21 -7.57
N ALA A 296 3.31 -41.28 -6.83
CA ALA A 296 3.22 -40.62 -5.54
C ALA A 296 3.93 -41.51 -4.50
N VAL A 297 4.93 -40.97 -3.80
CA VAL A 297 5.63 -41.74 -2.78
C VAL A 297 4.83 -41.72 -1.48
N SER A 298 4.74 -42.86 -0.79
CA SER A 298 3.93 -43.03 0.42
C SER A 298 4.50 -44.15 1.31
N ASP A 299 3.77 -44.53 2.38
CA ASP A 299 4.06 -45.67 3.25
C ASP A 299 3.64 -47.01 2.62
N LYS A 300 2.86 -46.98 1.52
CA LYS A 300 2.32 -48.17 0.84
C LYS A 300 2.34 -48.03 -0.68
N SER A 301 2.67 -49.14 -1.36
CA SER A 301 2.55 -49.27 -2.82
C SER A 301 1.14 -49.68 -3.23
N GLY A 302 0.63 -49.15 -4.35
CA GLY A 302 -0.72 -49.44 -4.85
C GLY A 302 -1.32 -48.31 -5.68
N GLU A 303 -2.59 -48.03 -5.45
CA GLU A 303 -3.29 -46.85 -5.98
C GLU A 303 -3.91 -46.08 -4.80
N ALA A 304 -3.91 -44.75 -4.90
CA ALA A 304 -4.54 -43.88 -3.92
C ALA A 304 -5.27 -42.72 -4.59
N GLU A 305 -6.19 -42.11 -3.83
CA GLU A 305 -6.80 -40.85 -4.20
C GLU A 305 -5.79 -39.71 -3.99
N PHE A 306 -5.70 -38.81 -4.96
CA PHE A 306 -4.80 -37.67 -4.96
C PHE A 306 -5.61 -36.41 -5.21
N HIS A 307 -5.50 -35.47 -4.29
CA HIS A 307 -6.28 -34.25 -4.27
C HIS A 307 -5.56 -33.17 -5.08
N VAL A 308 -6.16 -32.77 -6.20
CA VAL A 308 -5.63 -31.74 -7.08
C VAL A 308 -6.18 -30.38 -6.62
N ALA A 309 -5.33 -29.62 -5.93
CA ALA A 309 -5.60 -28.25 -5.51
C ALA A 309 -6.04 -27.31 -6.66
N THR A 310 -7.08 -26.53 -6.38
CA THR A 310 -7.63 -25.51 -7.27
C THR A 310 -7.89 -24.21 -6.51
N ASP A 311 -7.93 -23.08 -7.21
CA ASP A 311 -8.38 -21.81 -6.65
C ASP A 311 -9.92 -21.77 -6.48
N SER A 312 -10.43 -20.67 -5.93
CA SER A 312 -11.88 -20.46 -5.77
C SER A 312 -12.66 -20.45 -7.09
N ALA A 313 -12.02 -20.11 -8.21
CA ALA A 313 -12.59 -20.12 -9.55
C ALA A 313 -12.53 -21.50 -10.23
N GLY A 314 -11.84 -22.47 -9.62
CA GLY A 314 -11.68 -23.83 -10.12
C GLY A 314 -10.49 -24.01 -11.08
N ASN A 315 -9.57 -23.04 -11.15
CA ASN A 315 -8.32 -23.21 -11.88
C ASN A 315 -7.37 -24.07 -11.06
N GLU A 316 -6.71 -25.03 -11.69
CA GLU A 316 -5.68 -25.87 -11.06
C GLU A 316 -4.49 -25.01 -10.63
N LEU A 317 -4.07 -25.16 -9.37
CA LEU A 317 -2.86 -24.53 -8.85
C LEU A 317 -1.63 -25.32 -9.29
N ASP A 318 -0.44 -24.73 -9.18
CA ASP A 318 0.82 -25.44 -9.43
C ASP A 318 1.33 -26.23 -8.23
N TYR A 319 0.76 -26.00 -7.05
CA TYR A 319 1.23 -26.47 -5.75
C TYR A 319 0.02 -26.92 -4.90
N HIS A 320 0.28 -27.41 -3.68
CA HIS A 320 -0.75 -27.87 -2.73
C HIS A 320 -1.48 -29.17 -3.08
N HIS A 321 -0.99 -29.91 -4.09
CA HIS A 321 -1.52 -31.22 -4.45
C HIS A 321 -1.00 -32.28 -3.48
N THR A 322 -1.87 -33.15 -2.98
CA THR A 322 -1.48 -34.07 -1.91
C THR A 322 -2.25 -35.37 -1.91
N LEU A 323 -1.64 -36.42 -1.34
CA LEU A 323 -2.31 -37.66 -0.96
C LEU A 323 -3.12 -37.53 0.34
N SER A 324 -2.83 -36.50 1.14
CA SER A 324 -3.47 -36.29 2.44
C SER A 324 -4.81 -35.56 2.28
N ASP A 325 -5.84 -36.01 2.99
CA ASP A 325 -7.11 -35.30 3.08
C ASP A 325 -6.97 -34.13 4.09
N LEU A 326 -6.51 -32.99 3.59
CA LEU A 326 -6.34 -31.75 4.35
C LEU A 326 -7.61 -30.88 4.39
N GLY A 327 -8.66 -31.28 3.65
CA GLY A 327 -9.83 -30.44 3.42
C GLY A 327 -9.57 -29.20 2.56
N ASP A 328 -10.60 -28.36 2.47
CA ASP A 328 -10.55 -27.06 1.79
C ASP A 328 -10.13 -25.95 2.76
N SER A 329 -9.37 -24.98 2.27
CA SER A 329 -8.97 -23.76 2.98
C SER A 329 -9.58 -22.51 2.32
N ALA A 330 -9.27 -21.33 2.86
CA ALA A 330 -9.79 -20.07 2.32
C ALA A 330 -9.37 -19.82 0.86
N THR A 331 -8.15 -20.24 0.50
CA THR A 331 -7.56 -19.99 -0.82
C THR A 331 -7.38 -21.25 -1.67
N VAL A 332 -7.41 -22.44 -1.05
CA VAL A 332 -7.13 -23.71 -1.73
C VAL A 332 -8.29 -24.69 -1.60
N ILE A 333 -8.83 -25.12 -2.73
CA ILE A 333 -9.93 -26.09 -2.82
C ILE A 333 -9.39 -27.44 -3.30
N ARG A 334 -9.50 -28.47 -2.47
CA ARG A 334 -9.01 -29.85 -2.70
C ARG A 334 -10.14 -30.86 -2.84
N SER A 335 -11.36 -30.51 -2.41
CA SER A 335 -12.53 -31.39 -2.43
C SER A 335 -13.13 -31.59 -3.83
N LYS A 336 -12.85 -30.69 -4.79
CA LYS A 336 -13.51 -30.66 -6.10
C LYS A 336 -12.86 -31.55 -7.15
N ASN A 337 -11.55 -31.78 -7.08
CA ASN A 337 -10.80 -32.50 -8.11
C ASN A 337 -9.93 -33.58 -7.46
N ILE A 338 -10.36 -34.84 -7.57
CA ILE A 338 -9.67 -36.00 -7.03
C ILE A 338 -9.38 -36.96 -8.18
N ILE A 339 -8.10 -37.29 -8.35
CA ILE A 339 -7.63 -38.25 -9.36
C ILE A 339 -7.09 -39.50 -8.68
N LYS A 340 -6.98 -40.60 -9.43
CA LYS A 340 -6.28 -41.81 -8.97
C LYS A 340 -4.85 -41.80 -9.47
N VAL A 341 -3.91 -42.01 -8.57
CA VAL A 341 -2.47 -42.08 -8.89
C VAL A 341 -1.89 -43.39 -8.39
N LYS A 342 -0.81 -43.84 -9.02
CA LYS A 342 -0.04 -44.99 -8.53
C LYS A 342 0.83 -44.53 -7.37
N THR A 343 0.84 -45.32 -6.30
CA THR A 343 1.72 -45.08 -5.16
C THR A 343 2.86 -46.10 -5.11
N THR A 344 3.99 -45.70 -4.55
CA THR A 344 5.11 -46.60 -4.22
C THR A 344 5.75 -46.21 -2.89
N THR A 345 6.45 -47.16 -2.26
CA THR A 345 7.39 -46.85 -1.17
C THR A 345 8.80 -46.75 -1.75
N LEU A 346 9.67 -45.92 -1.18
CA LEU A 346 11.08 -45.91 -1.61
C LEU A 346 11.73 -47.28 -1.41
N ASN A 347 11.37 -47.99 -0.34
CA ASN A 347 11.84 -49.35 -0.12
C ASN A 347 11.45 -50.29 -1.28
N ASP A 348 10.19 -50.26 -1.73
CA ASP A 348 9.74 -51.09 -2.86
C ASP A 348 10.37 -50.67 -4.19
N PHE A 349 10.54 -49.38 -4.42
CA PHE A 349 11.21 -48.86 -5.62
C PHE A 349 12.63 -49.40 -5.76
N PHE A 350 13.38 -49.52 -4.65
CA PHE A 350 14.75 -50.03 -4.65
C PHE A 350 14.90 -51.53 -4.38
N LYS A 351 13.83 -52.26 -4.03
CA LYS A 351 13.88 -53.72 -3.75
C LYS A 351 14.44 -54.58 -4.88
N LEU A 352 14.38 -54.09 -6.12
CA LEU A 352 14.87 -54.80 -7.31
C LEU A 352 16.34 -54.49 -7.63
N SER A 353 16.97 -53.56 -6.91
CA SER A 353 18.41 -53.28 -7.05
C SER A 353 19.24 -54.37 -6.36
N SER A 354 20.20 -54.95 -7.07
CA SER A 354 21.18 -55.86 -6.50
C SER A 354 22.27 -55.14 -5.69
N GLU A 355 22.36 -53.81 -5.79
CA GLU A 355 23.36 -52.98 -5.13
C GLU A 355 22.74 -52.20 -3.96
N THR A 356 23.52 -52.06 -2.89
CA THR A 356 23.16 -51.18 -1.77
C THR A 356 23.12 -49.74 -2.26
N VAL A 357 21.94 -49.14 -2.25
CA VAL A 357 21.72 -47.77 -2.70
C VAL A 357 22.02 -46.80 -1.56
N GLN A 358 23.06 -45.98 -1.72
CA GLN A 358 23.37 -44.88 -0.81
C GLN A 358 22.79 -43.59 -1.38
N ILE A 359 21.81 -43.01 -0.67
CA ILE A 359 21.19 -41.72 -1.03
C ILE A 359 21.88 -40.65 -0.19
N ASP A 360 22.41 -39.61 -0.83
CA ASP A 360 23.10 -38.53 -0.11
C ASP A 360 22.11 -37.48 0.38
N PHE A 361 21.11 -37.16 -0.44
CA PHE A 361 20.10 -36.16 -0.11
C PHE A 361 18.71 -36.62 -0.56
N LEU A 362 17.74 -36.59 0.37
CA LEU A 362 16.33 -36.83 0.11
C LEU A 362 15.53 -35.57 0.44
N LYS A 363 14.90 -34.95 -0.55
CA LYS A 363 13.84 -33.96 -0.34
C LYS A 363 12.49 -34.65 -0.33
N VAL A 364 11.68 -34.34 0.68
CA VAL A 364 10.28 -34.73 0.79
C VAL A 364 9.48 -33.44 0.92
N ASP A 365 8.57 -33.25 -0.02
CA ASP A 365 7.70 -32.08 -0.09
C ASP A 365 6.38 -32.54 -0.71
N THR A 366 5.54 -33.15 0.11
CA THR A 366 4.33 -33.85 -0.38
C THR A 366 3.05 -33.18 0.08
N ASP A 367 3.14 -31.92 0.50
CA ASP A 367 2.05 -31.15 1.09
C ASP A 367 1.34 -32.01 2.16
N GLY A 368 2.04 -32.33 3.25
CA GLY A 368 1.41 -32.92 4.44
C GLY A 368 1.28 -34.44 4.38
N HIS A 369 2.03 -35.09 3.49
CA HIS A 369 2.17 -36.55 3.44
C HIS A 369 3.58 -37.04 3.81
N ASP A 370 4.43 -36.13 4.29
CA ASP A 370 5.88 -36.32 4.40
C ASP A 370 6.23 -37.40 5.41
N LEU A 371 5.58 -37.40 6.58
CA LEU A 371 5.80 -38.45 7.59
C LEU A 371 5.47 -39.86 7.04
N SER A 372 4.45 -39.99 6.18
CA SER A 372 4.11 -41.26 5.54
C SER A 372 5.20 -41.70 4.56
N VAL A 373 5.76 -40.77 3.78
CA VAL A 373 6.93 -41.02 2.92
C VAL A 373 8.11 -41.55 3.75
N LEU A 374 8.39 -40.92 4.90
CA LEU A 374 9.47 -41.35 5.80
C LEU A 374 9.22 -42.76 6.36
N HIS A 375 7.98 -43.11 6.69
CA HIS A 375 7.62 -44.49 7.06
C HIS A 375 7.81 -45.50 5.90
N GLY A 376 7.73 -45.05 4.65
CA GLY A 376 7.99 -45.83 3.44
C GLY A 376 9.48 -46.11 3.13
N LEU A 377 10.42 -45.59 3.92
CA LEU A 377 11.86 -45.79 3.68
C LEU A 377 12.35 -47.22 3.96
N GLY A 378 11.66 -47.98 4.80
CA GLY A 378 12.10 -49.33 5.18
C GLY A 378 13.49 -49.33 5.84
N GLU A 379 14.47 -49.98 5.22
CA GLU A 379 15.87 -50.02 5.68
C GLU A 379 16.75 -48.90 5.08
N LEU A 380 16.24 -48.12 4.13
CA LEU A 380 16.98 -47.02 3.50
C LEU A 380 17.25 -45.91 4.51
N ARG A 381 18.49 -45.42 4.56
CA ARG A 381 18.90 -44.33 5.46
C ARG A 381 19.70 -43.29 4.68
N PRO A 382 19.01 -42.38 3.95
CA PRO A 382 19.64 -41.22 3.33
C PRO A 382 20.56 -40.48 4.30
N THR A 383 21.63 -39.87 3.79
CA THR A 383 22.56 -39.12 4.64
C THR A 383 21.90 -37.87 5.20
N ILE A 384 21.23 -37.10 4.33
CA ILE A 384 20.45 -35.91 4.67
C ILE A 384 19.00 -36.11 4.19
N ILE A 385 18.03 -35.74 5.03
CA ILE A 385 16.61 -35.67 4.67
C ILE A 385 16.13 -34.25 4.91
N MET A 386 15.48 -33.62 3.94
CA MET A 386 14.70 -32.41 4.11
C MET A 386 13.21 -32.78 4.04
N ALA A 387 12.42 -32.38 5.02
CA ALA A 387 10.98 -32.62 5.06
C ALA A 387 10.23 -31.37 5.50
N GLU A 388 9.06 -31.15 4.91
CA GLU A 388 8.18 -30.04 5.29
C GLU A 388 7.43 -30.36 6.59
N TYR A 389 7.10 -29.33 7.36
CA TYR A 389 6.13 -29.41 8.43
C TYR A 389 5.33 -28.11 8.55
N TRP A 390 4.10 -28.24 9.04
CA TRP A 390 3.35 -27.12 9.60
C TRP A 390 2.42 -27.63 10.69
N ASP A 391 1.92 -26.72 11.53
CA ASP A 391 0.96 -27.07 12.58
C ASP A 391 -0.48 -26.82 12.10
N ASP A 392 -0.84 -25.54 11.89
CA ASP A 392 -2.17 -25.14 11.42
C ASP A 392 -2.08 -23.87 10.56
N LEU A 393 -2.45 -24.00 9.29
CA LEU A 393 -2.44 -22.93 8.29
C LEU A 393 -3.83 -22.79 7.63
N PRO A 394 -4.84 -22.26 8.34
CA PRO A 394 -6.24 -22.30 7.90
C PRO A 394 -6.51 -21.53 6.60
N GLU A 395 -5.65 -20.57 6.23
CA GLU A 395 -5.79 -19.79 5.01
C GLU A 395 -5.29 -20.56 3.76
N THR A 396 -4.35 -21.50 3.92
CA THR A 396 -3.63 -22.17 2.82
C THR A 396 -3.64 -23.71 2.95
N SER A 397 -2.68 -24.31 3.66
CA SER A 397 -2.45 -25.76 3.70
C SER A 397 -3.39 -26.51 4.66
N GLY A 398 -4.16 -25.82 5.49
CA GLY A 398 -5.02 -26.42 6.49
C GLY A 398 -4.23 -26.96 7.70
N THR A 399 -4.84 -27.87 8.46
CA THR A 399 -4.20 -28.48 9.63
C THR A 399 -3.45 -29.75 9.24
N SER A 400 -2.17 -29.85 9.62
CA SER A 400 -1.38 -31.05 9.33
C SER A 400 -1.81 -32.24 10.19
N SER A 401 -1.67 -33.45 9.65
CA SER A 401 -1.91 -34.71 10.40
C SER A 401 -0.78 -35.07 11.36
N TYR A 402 0.36 -34.38 11.26
CA TYR A 402 1.54 -34.57 12.10
C TYR A 402 2.19 -33.22 12.42
N ARG A 403 2.98 -33.17 13.49
CA ARG A 403 3.74 -31.99 13.92
C ARG A 403 5.23 -32.22 13.74
N LEU A 404 6.03 -31.15 13.89
CA LEU A 404 7.49 -31.25 13.90
C LEU A 404 8.00 -32.28 14.93
N SER A 405 7.32 -32.40 16.08
CA SER A 405 7.68 -33.38 17.11
C SER A 405 7.60 -34.83 16.61
N ASP A 406 6.67 -35.13 15.71
CA ASP A 406 6.46 -36.47 15.17
C ASP A 406 7.55 -36.82 14.16
N LEU A 407 7.91 -35.88 13.27
CA LEU A 407 9.06 -36.03 12.37
C LEU A 407 10.36 -36.21 13.16
N MET A 408 10.57 -35.41 14.21
CA MET A 408 11.75 -35.50 15.10
C MET A 408 11.81 -36.83 15.84
N ALA A 409 10.67 -37.36 16.29
CA ALA A 409 10.58 -38.67 16.94
C ALA A 409 10.97 -39.78 15.95
N TRP A 410 10.40 -39.77 14.74
CA TRP A 410 10.76 -40.68 13.67
C TRP A 410 12.26 -40.62 13.34
N ALA A 411 12.82 -39.42 13.19
CA ALA A 411 14.22 -39.21 12.84
C ALA A 411 15.17 -39.80 13.91
N LYS A 412 14.86 -39.57 15.19
CA LYS A 412 15.63 -40.11 16.31
C LYS A 412 15.61 -41.64 16.34
N GLU A 413 14.45 -42.26 16.14
CA GLU A 413 14.30 -43.72 16.08
C GLU A 413 15.07 -44.35 14.90
N ASN A 414 15.26 -43.57 13.84
CA ASN A 414 15.91 -44.02 12.60
C ASN A 414 17.37 -43.59 12.45
N GLY A 415 18.00 -43.08 13.51
CA GLY A 415 19.46 -42.85 13.57
C GLY A 415 19.93 -41.49 13.05
N TYR A 416 19.04 -40.50 12.97
CA TYR A 416 19.38 -39.11 12.70
C TYR A 416 19.59 -38.39 14.03
N SER A 417 20.83 -37.96 14.30
CA SER A 417 21.25 -37.42 15.59
C SER A 417 21.18 -35.91 15.69
N GLU A 418 21.21 -35.23 14.54
CA GLU A 418 21.20 -33.78 14.45
C GLU A 418 20.06 -33.33 13.52
N SER A 419 19.47 -32.17 13.82
CA SER A 419 18.52 -31.52 12.94
C SER A 419 18.74 -30.01 12.84
N VAL A 420 18.45 -29.44 11.67
CA VAL A 420 18.35 -27.99 11.44
C VAL A 420 16.91 -27.69 11.05
N ILE A 421 16.28 -26.74 11.73
CA ILE A 421 14.88 -26.39 11.54
C ILE A 421 14.83 -24.96 11.01
N VAL A 422 14.21 -24.77 9.85
CA VAL A 422 13.79 -23.46 9.35
C VAL A 422 12.33 -23.28 9.74
N ARG A 423 12.05 -22.32 10.61
CA ARG A 423 10.72 -22.06 11.17
C ARG A 423 10.23 -20.70 10.74
N ARG A 424 8.99 -20.64 10.27
CA ARG A 424 8.27 -19.41 9.94
C ARG A 424 6.95 -19.32 10.67
N ASN A 425 6.61 -18.12 11.13
CA ASN A 425 5.32 -17.78 11.70
C ASN A 425 5.04 -16.29 11.50
N GLY A 426 4.11 -15.97 10.61
CA GLY A 426 3.91 -14.61 10.12
C GLY A 426 5.20 -14.05 9.47
N GLN A 427 5.65 -12.86 9.91
CA GLN A 427 6.89 -12.24 9.42
C GLN A 427 8.16 -12.70 10.15
N MET A 428 8.05 -13.69 11.05
CA MET A 428 9.20 -14.22 11.77
C MET A 428 9.77 -15.41 11.03
N GLU A 429 11.09 -15.41 10.85
CA GLU A 429 11.86 -16.52 10.32
C GLU A 429 13.01 -16.81 11.28
N LEU A 430 13.15 -18.07 11.68
CA LEU A 430 14.15 -18.54 12.63
C LEU A 430 14.81 -19.81 12.10
N ILE A 431 16.09 -19.95 12.42
CA ILE A 431 16.85 -21.17 12.14
C ILE A 431 17.34 -21.71 13.47
N GLU A 432 16.87 -22.89 13.83
CA GLU A 432 17.15 -23.56 15.09
C GLU A 432 17.78 -24.92 14.84
N SER A 433 18.32 -25.55 15.88
CA SER A 433 18.85 -26.92 15.79
C SER A 433 18.35 -27.76 16.95
N ASN A 434 17.97 -29.00 16.66
CA ASN A 434 17.56 -30.00 17.66
C ASN A 434 16.38 -29.56 18.56
N THR A 435 15.44 -28.78 18.04
CA THR A 435 14.26 -28.26 18.77
C THR A 435 12.96 -28.98 18.34
N PRO A 436 12.46 -29.96 19.11
CA PRO A 436 11.34 -30.83 18.70
C PRO A 436 9.97 -30.24 19.07
N TRP A 437 9.78 -28.93 18.91
CA TRP A 437 8.54 -28.26 19.26
C TRP A 437 8.09 -27.32 18.12
N SER A 438 6.78 -27.15 18.00
CA SER A 438 6.14 -26.18 17.11
C SER A 438 4.88 -25.65 17.80
N VAL A 439 4.45 -24.46 17.39
CA VAL A 439 3.21 -23.83 17.85
C VAL A 439 2.27 -23.60 16.66
N SER A 440 1.00 -23.31 16.95
CA SER A 440 0.00 -23.00 15.92
C SER A 440 0.47 -21.83 15.03
N GLY A 441 0.29 -21.98 13.72
CA GLY A 441 0.79 -21.06 12.69
C GLY A 441 2.26 -21.27 12.29
N ASP A 442 3.01 -22.15 12.97
CA ASP A 442 4.36 -22.50 12.51
C ASP A 442 4.30 -23.35 11.25
N TRP A 443 5.21 -23.05 10.33
CA TRP A 443 5.48 -23.84 9.14
C TRP A 443 6.95 -23.72 8.73
N GLY A 444 7.43 -24.64 7.90
CA GLY A 444 8.77 -24.60 7.33
C GLY A 444 9.34 -25.98 7.10
N ASN A 445 10.67 -26.09 7.11
CA ASN A 445 11.38 -27.30 6.74
C ASN A 445 12.34 -27.75 7.84
N VAL A 446 12.51 -29.07 7.97
CA VAL A 446 13.50 -29.67 8.84
C VAL A 446 14.48 -30.51 8.03
N PHE A 447 15.76 -30.31 8.29
CA PHE A 447 16.85 -31.13 7.78
C PHE A 447 17.25 -32.12 8.87
N PHE A 448 17.12 -33.42 8.61
CA PHE A 448 17.64 -34.49 9.45
C PHE A 448 18.99 -34.95 8.94
N ILE A 449 19.98 -34.99 9.84
CA ILE A 449 21.36 -35.33 9.51
C ILE A 449 21.73 -36.65 10.18
N ARG A 450 22.14 -37.61 9.37
CA ARG A 450 22.62 -38.91 9.84
C ARG A 450 23.96 -38.77 10.55
N SER A 451 24.18 -39.56 11.60
CA SER A 451 25.42 -39.54 12.39
C SER A 451 26.71 -39.83 11.60
N THR A 452 26.59 -40.38 10.39
CA THR A 452 27.72 -40.61 9.46
C THR A 452 28.20 -39.33 8.78
N PHE A 453 27.40 -38.26 8.76
CA PHE A 453 27.77 -36.97 8.21
C PHE A 453 28.47 -36.10 9.27
N ASN A 454 29.57 -35.47 8.91
CA ASN A 454 30.31 -34.59 9.82
C ASN A 454 29.64 -33.19 9.88
N PHE A 455 28.63 -33.04 10.74
CA PHE A 455 27.89 -31.78 10.89
C PHE A 455 28.77 -30.56 11.21
N ASN A 456 29.98 -30.75 11.77
CA ASN A 456 30.91 -29.66 12.05
C ASN A 456 31.35 -28.90 10.78
N GLU A 457 31.28 -29.51 9.60
CA GLU A 457 31.65 -28.87 8.32
C GLU A 457 30.70 -27.73 7.92
N ILE A 458 29.46 -27.80 8.39
CA ILE A 458 28.42 -26.81 8.07
C ILE A 458 27.96 -26.01 9.28
N LYS A 459 28.33 -26.44 10.49
CA LYS A 459 27.86 -25.83 11.74
C LYS A 459 28.07 -24.32 11.79
N SER A 460 29.24 -23.82 11.38
CA SER A 460 29.49 -22.37 11.35
C SER A 460 28.57 -21.63 10.39
N PHE A 461 28.23 -22.25 9.25
CA PHE A 461 27.31 -21.66 8.27
C PHE A 461 25.89 -21.58 8.85
N ILE A 462 25.42 -22.66 9.49
CA ILE A 462 24.12 -22.68 10.17
C ILE A 462 24.08 -21.66 11.32
N ASP A 463 25.12 -21.61 12.16
CA ASP A 463 25.22 -20.65 13.26
C ASP A 463 25.16 -19.19 12.77
N ASP A 464 25.75 -18.89 11.61
CA ASP A 464 25.73 -17.55 11.03
C ASP A 464 24.37 -17.21 10.41
N LEU A 465 23.72 -18.16 9.73
CA LEU A 465 22.36 -18.00 9.27
C LEU A 465 21.38 -17.79 10.44
N SER A 466 21.48 -18.58 11.51
CA SER A 466 20.69 -18.41 12.74
C SER A 466 20.88 -17.02 13.36
N LYS A 467 22.11 -16.50 13.42
CA LYS A 467 22.38 -15.13 13.90
C LYS A 467 21.74 -14.08 13.00
N CYS A 468 21.79 -14.25 11.68
CA CYS A 468 21.16 -13.33 10.73
C CYS A 468 19.64 -13.34 10.88
N ALA A 469 19.01 -14.52 10.90
CA ALA A 469 17.57 -14.68 11.11
C ALA A 469 17.13 -14.02 12.42
N TYR A 470 17.84 -14.29 13.52
CA TYR A 470 17.57 -13.67 14.82
C TYR A 470 17.68 -12.13 14.79
N ARG A 471 18.69 -11.58 14.11
CA ARG A 471 18.84 -10.12 13.95
C ARG A 471 17.66 -9.52 13.16
N SER A 472 17.18 -10.20 12.12
CA SER A 472 16.01 -9.77 11.35
C SER A 472 14.76 -9.73 12.23
N VAL A 473 14.54 -10.75 13.08
CA VAL A 473 13.44 -10.77 14.05
C VAL A 473 13.56 -9.61 15.05
N CYS A 474 14.75 -9.35 15.60
CA CYS A 474 14.98 -8.21 16.50
C CYS A 474 14.71 -6.86 15.80
N ALA A 475 15.15 -6.69 14.55
CA ALA A 475 14.93 -5.47 13.79
C ALA A 475 13.44 -5.26 13.50
N ASN A 476 12.72 -6.31 13.12
CA ASN A 476 11.27 -6.26 12.91
C ASN A 476 10.53 -5.89 14.20
N THR A 477 10.91 -6.50 15.32
CA THR A 477 10.32 -6.18 16.63
C THR A 477 10.58 -4.73 17.02
N ALA A 478 11.80 -4.23 16.79
CA ALA A 478 12.14 -2.84 17.05
C ALA A 478 11.33 -1.87 16.17
N ARG A 479 11.15 -2.18 14.87
CA ARG A 479 10.31 -1.40 13.95
C ARG A 479 8.86 -1.37 14.42
N MET A 480 8.28 -2.54 14.73
CA MET A 480 6.90 -2.65 15.21
C MET A 480 6.69 -1.86 16.50
N LYS A 481 7.67 -1.87 17.40
CA LYS A 481 7.63 -1.06 18.63
C LYS A 481 7.57 0.43 18.33
N VAL A 482 8.41 0.93 17.42
CA VAL A 482 8.40 2.35 17.01
C VAL A 482 7.07 2.72 16.35
N GLU A 483 6.54 1.87 15.47
CA GLU A 483 5.24 2.09 14.84
C GLU A 483 4.10 2.12 15.87
N LEU A 484 4.17 1.27 16.89
CA LEU A 484 3.19 1.23 17.97
C LEU A 484 3.26 2.50 18.81
N GLU A 485 4.46 2.97 19.17
CA GLU A 485 4.68 4.23 19.89
C GLU A 485 4.16 5.44 19.07
N GLN A 486 4.37 5.45 17.75
CA GLN A 486 3.84 6.50 16.87
C GLN A 486 2.31 6.48 16.80
N LYS A 487 1.71 5.30 16.64
CA LYS A 487 0.25 5.14 16.63
C LYS A 487 -0.36 5.55 17.97
N GLU A 488 0.28 5.21 19.08
CA GLU A 488 -0.14 5.63 20.42
C GLU A 488 -0.08 7.15 20.57
N ALA A 489 0.98 7.81 20.09
CA ALA A 489 1.09 9.27 20.11
C ALA A 489 -0.04 9.95 19.31
N VAL A 490 -0.41 9.39 18.14
CA VAL A 490 -1.55 9.87 17.35
C VAL A 490 -2.86 9.71 18.11
N ILE A 491 -3.09 8.55 18.74
CA ILE A 491 -4.30 8.30 19.54
C ILE A 491 -4.39 9.30 20.70
N GLN A 492 -3.28 9.56 21.41
CA GLN A 492 -3.24 10.55 22.48
C GLN A 492 -3.52 11.97 21.98
N GLY A 493 -2.97 12.35 20.82
CA GLY A 493 -3.25 13.65 20.19
C GLY A 493 -4.72 13.81 19.79
N LEU A 494 -5.33 12.76 19.23
CA LEU A 494 -6.76 12.75 18.89
C LEU A 494 -7.65 12.84 20.14
N ALA A 495 -7.28 12.13 21.21
CA ALA A 495 -7.99 12.21 22.49
C ALA A 495 -7.96 13.63 23.08
N ALA A 496 -6.80 14.29 23.08
CA ALA A 496 -6.69 15.68 23.55
C ALA A 496 -7.53 16.66 22.71
N SER A 497 -7.56 16.48 21.38
CA SER A 497 -8.39 17.30 20.49
C SER A 497 -9.89 17.08 20.74
N LEU A 498 -10.31 15.85 21.08
CA LEU A 498 -11.68 15.55 21.46
C LEU A 498 -12.08 16.26 22.76
N GLU A 499 -11.23 16.25 23.78
CA GLU A 499 -11.47 16.97 25.04
C GLU A 499 -11.64 18.49 24.81
N GLU A 500 -10.80 19.09 23.98
CA GLU A 500 -10.90 20.51 23.62
C GLU A 500 -12.23 20.81 22.91
N LYS A 501 -12.61 19.98 21.93
CA LYS A 501 -13.89 20.14 21.22
C LYS A 501 -15.07 19.98 22.17
N GLU A 502 -15.03 19.04 23.09
CA GLU A 502 -16.08 18.84 24.09
C GLU A 502 -16.22 20.05 25.01
N TYR A 503 -15.10 20.63 25.46
CA TYR A 503 -15.11 21.88 26.22
C TYR A 503 -15.75 23.05 25.44
N ILE A 504 -15.41 23.19 24.16
CA ILE A 504 -16.00 24.22 23.29
C ILE A 504 -17.51 24.00 23.15
N ILE A 505 -17.95 22.76 22.93
CA ILE A 505 -19.38 22.42 22.83
C ILE A 505 -20.11 22.80 24.13
N GLN A 506 -19.57 22.44 25.29
CA GLN A 506 -20.17 22.80 26.59
C GLN A 506 -20.27 24.33 26.76
N THR A 507 -19.24 25.05 26.35
CA THR A 507 -19.23 26.52 26.39
C THR A 507 -20.30 27.12 25.46
N GLN A 508 -20.47 26.56 24.25
CA GLN A 508 -21.49 26.99 23.29
C GLN A 508 -22.90 26.70 23.78
N ILE A 509 -23.12 25.53 24.42
CA ILE A 509 -24.39 25.17 25.05
C ILE A 509 -24.77 26.23 26.11
N GLY A 510 -23.85 26.58 27.01
CA GLY A 510 -24.10 27.64 28.00
C GLY A 510 -24.44 28.99 27.36
N SER A 511 -23.76 29.38 26.28
CA SER A 511 -24.08 30.62 25.56
C SER A 511 -25.46 30.58 24.87
N LEU A 512 -25.89 29.42 24.39
CA LEU A 512 -27.22 29.24 23.81
C LEU A 512 -28.31 29.38 24.88
N GLU A 513 -28.11 28.80 26.06
CA GLU A 513 -29.04 28.93 27.19
C GLU A 513 -29.19 30.40 27.63
N GLU A 514 -28.10 31.16 27.72
CA GLU A 514 -28.14 32.59 28.03
C GLU A 514 -28.94 33.40 26.99
N LYS A 515 -28.73 33.10 25.70
CA LYS A 515 -29.45 33.76 24.60
C LYS A 515 -30.94 33.41 24.62
N GLU A 516 -31.29 32.17 24.95
CA GLU A 516 -32.69 31.73 25.06
C GLU A 516 -33.41 32.48 26.19
N LEU A 517 -32.77 32.62 27.35
CA LEU A 517 -33.30 33.42 28.46
C LEU A 517 -33.49 34.89 28.07
N ALA A 518 -32.53 35.48 27.38
CA ALA A 518 -32.63 36.86 26.90
C ALA A 518 -33.78 37.05 25.89
N LEU A 519 -33.97 36.08 24.99
CA LEU A 519 -35.06 36.09 24.02
C LEU A 519 -36.42 35.97 24.72
N GLN A 520 -36.56 35.06 25.69
CA GLN A 520 -37.78 34.96 26.50
C GLN A 520 -38.10 36.27 27.23
N ALA A 521 -37.10 36.94 27.79
CA ALA A 521 -37.29 38.24 28.44
C ALA A 521 -37.75 39.32 27.44
N GLN A 522 -37.22 39.33 26.21
CA GLN A 522 -37.69 40.23 25.15
C GLN A 522 -39.13 39.93 24.72
N ILE A 523 -39.51 38.66 24.56
CA ILE A 523 -40.89 38.26 24.23
C ILE A 523 -41.86 38.80 25.28
N VAL A 524 -41.54 38.62 26.57
CA VAL A 524 -42.35 39.17 27.67
C VAL A 524 -42.46 40.70 27.60
N SER A 525 -41.36 41.40 27.25
CA SER A 525 -41.37 42.86 27.07
C SER A 525 -42.27 43.29 25.90
N ILE A 526 -42.22 42.58 24.77
CA ILE A 526 -43.06 42.83 23.60
C ILE A 526 -44.53 42.65 23.97
N GLU A 527 -44.90 41.56 24.65
CA GLU A 527 -46.29 41.32 25.09
C GLU A 527 -46.81 42.42 26.02
N GLN A 528 -45.98 42.91 26.95
CA GLN A 528 -46.33 44.03 27.82
C GLN A 528 -46.55 45.32 27.02
N ASN A 529 -45.70 45.59 26.03
CA ASN A 529 -45.83 46.75 25.16
C ASN A 529 -47.07 46.65 24.27
N GLU A 530 -47.39 45.47 23.72
CA GLU A 530 -48.63 45.25 22.97
C GLU A 530 -49.88 45.53 23.82
N LYS A 531 -49.89 45.09 25.09
CA LYS A 531 -50.98 45.42 26.04
C LYS A 531 -51.11 46.93 26.23
N LYS A 532 -49.99 47.65 26.43
CA LYS A 532 -49.98 49.13 26.54
C LYS A 532 -50.49 49.79 25.26
N TYR A 533 -50.05 49.33 24.09
CA TYR A 533 -50.53 49.83 22.79
C TYR A 533 -52.03 49.58 22.61
N ARG A 534 -52.55 48.42 23.02
CA ARG A 534 -53.97 48.09 22.92
C ARG A 534 -54.83 48.97 23.85
N VAL A 535 -54.35 49.24 25.07
CA VAL A 535 -54.99 50.18 26.01
C VAL A 535 -54.95 51.61 25.44
N PHE A 536 -53.78 52.06 24.99
CA PHE A 536 -53.61 53.37 24.37
C PHE A 536 -54.54 53.57 23.16
N ASN A 537 -54.65 52.56 22.28
CA ASN A 537 -55.50 52.64 21.10
C ASN A 537 -57.00 52.69 21.46
N THR A 538 -57.40 52.05 22.57
CA THR A 538 -58.76 52.16 23.13
C THR A 538 -59.02 53.57 23.68
N ILE A 539 -58.08 54.13 24.43
CA ILE A 539 -58.19 55.49 25.00
C ILE A 539 -58.17 56.55 23.88
N ALA A 540 -57.36 56.36 22.84
CA ALA A 540 -57.25 57.28 21.70
C ALA A 540 -58.52 57.37 20.84
N ARG A 541 -59.48 56.45 21.03
CA ARG A 541 -60.81 56.47 20.39
C ARG A 541 -61.86 57.26 21.18
N ILE A 542 -61.54 57.74 22.37
CA ILE A 542 -62.46 58.58 23.17
C ILE A 542 -62.56 59.98 22.52
N PRO A 543 -63.77 60.48 22.24
CA PRO A 543 -63.97 61.82 21.66
C PRO A 543 -63.32 62.90 22.55
N GLY A 544 -62.49 63.77 21.95
CA GLY A 544 -61.79 64.85 22.65
C GLY A 544 -60.41 64.48 23.21
N PHE A 545 -59.98 63.22 23.19
CA PHE A 545 -58.65 62.79 23.65
C PHE A 545 -57.51 63.53 22.92
N TRP A 546 -57.61 63.68 21.60
CA TRP A 546 -56.59 64.37 20.79
C TRP A 546 -56.46 65.87 21.12
N VAL A 547 -57.52 66.50 21.63
CA VAL A 547 -57.49 67.90 22.09
C VAL A 547 -56.67 68.00 23.37
N LEU A 548 -56.92 67.13 24.35
CA LEU A 548 -56.16 67.07 25.61
C LEU A 548 -54.70 66.67 25.39
N ALA A 549 -54.44 65.70 24.51
CA ALA A 549 -53.07 65.28 24.14
C ALA A 549 -52.30 66.40 23.42
N SER A 550 -52.97 67.22 22.60
CA SER A 550 -52.35 68.38 21.93
C SER A 550 -51.94 69.50 22.91
N LEU A 551 -52.69 69.67 24.00
CA LEU A 551 -52.38 70.65 25.04
C LEU A 551 -51.20 70.20 25.92
N ALA A 552 -51.16 68.91 26.28
CA ALA A 552 -50.05 68.33 27.06
C ALA A 552 -48.73 68.26 26.27
N SER A 553 -48.79 67.91 24.99
CA SER A 553 -47.61 67.85 24.12
C SER A 553 -46.99 69.23 23.85
N ARG A 554 -47.80 70.29 23.86
CA ARG A 554 -47.35 71.69 23.70
C ARG A 554 -46.38 72.13 24.82
N SER A 555 -46.60 71.67 26.05
CA SER A 555 -45.75 71.97 27.21
C SER A 555 -44.39 71.26 27.16
N VAL A 556 -44.33 70.06 26.56
CA VAL A 556 -43.10 69.25 26.45
C VAL A 556 -42.21 69.74 25.29
N THR A 557 -42.80 70.32 24.23
CA THR A 557 -42.04 70.93 23.11
C THR A 557 -41.18 72.13 23.50
N ILE A 558 -41.46 72.80 24.63
CA ILE A 558 -40.66 73.94 25.11
C ILE A 558 -39.29 73.50 25.64
N PHE A 559 -39.17 72.26 26.12
CA PHE A 559 -37.96 71.74 26.79
C PHE A 559 -37.18 70.70 25.97
N ARG A 560 -37.54 70.48 24.70
CA ARG A 560 -36.81 69.51 23.84
C ARG A 560 -35.63 70.16 23.11
N PRO A 561 -34.41 69.59 23.19
CA PRO A 561 -33.30 70.02 22.34
C PRO A 561 -33.62 69.72 20.87
N ARG A 562 -33.41 70.72 20.00
CA ARG A 562 -33.74 70.67 18.57
C ARG A 562 -32.68 69.88 17.78
N LEU A 563 -32.66 68.56 17.92
CA LEU A 563 -32.12 67.73 16.85
C LEU A 563 -33.14 67.68 15.71
N GLY A 564 -32.68 67.94 14.49
CA GLY A 564 -33.50 67.98 13.28
C GLY A 564 -34.34 66.72 13.10
N TRP A 565 -35.56 66.89 12.59
CA TRP A 565 -36.50 65.80 12.38
C TRP A 565 -35.96 64.76 11.39
N LEU A 566 -35.64 63.56 11.89
CA LEU A 566 -35.51 62.37 11.05
C LEU A 566 -36.92 61.82 10.81
N ASN A 567 -37.50 62.14 9.64
CA ASN A 567 -38.79 61.60 9.21
C ASN A 567 -38.65 60.12 8.88
N GLN A 568 -38.79 59.25 9.88
CA GLN A 568 -38.93 57.83 9.64
C GLN A 568 -40.39 57.56 9.25
N TYR A 569 -40.61 57.24 7.97
CA TYR A 569 -41.93 56.98 7.41
C TYR A 569 -42.43 55.59 7.80
N SER A 570 -43.74 55.49 8.08
CA SER A 570 -44.43 54.24 8.36
C SER A 570 -44.26 53.25 7.19
N ALA A 571 -44.17 51.95 7.50
CA ALA A 571 -44.18 50.90 6.49
C ALA A 571 -45.39 51.09 5.55
N ARG A 572 -45.13 51.22 4.24
CA ARG A 572 -46.17 51.39 3.23
C ARG A 572 -46.33 50.05 2.49
N PRO A 573 -47.57 49.59 2.23
CA PRO A 573 -47.79 48.43 1.39
C PRO A 573 -47.16 48.66 0.02
N LEU A 574 -46.35 47.70 -0.43
CA LEU A 574 -45.74 47.74 -1.75
C LEU A 574 -46.85 47.62 -2.81
N LYS A 575 -47.31 48.74 -3.36
CA LYS A 575 -48.12 48.72 -4.57
C LYS A 575 -47.19 48.43 -5.73
N VAL A 576 -47.03 47.15 -6.03
CA VAL A 576 -46.47 46.72 -7.30
C VAL A 576 -47.45 47.21 -8.36
N ASN A 577 -47.16 48.36 -8.96
CA ASN A 577 -47.68 48.61 -10.30
C ASN A 577 -47.10 47.47 -11.12
N ILE A 578 -47.93 46.48 -11.42
CA ILE A 578 -47.63 45.53 -12.49
C ILE A 578 -47.33 46.44 -13.66
N LEU A 579 -46.04 46.61 -13.96
CA LEU A 579 -45.59 47.34 -15.13
C LEU A 579 -46.45 46.80 -16.25
N SER A 580 -47.26 47.67 -16.84
CA SER A 580 -48.06 47.33 -18.00
C SER A 580 -47.17 46.51 -18.91
N LYS A 581 -47.60 45.30 -19.31
CA LYS A 581 -46.87 44.41 -20.22
C LYS A 581 -46.44 45.22 -21.45
N ASN A 582 -45.28 45.87 -21.35
CA ASN A 582 -44.58 46.40 -22.49
C ASN A 582 -43.98 45.16 -23.11
N ASN A 583 -44.68 44.63 -24.10
CA ASN A 583 -44.19 43.64 -25.04
C ASN A 583 -43.10 44.25 -25.95
N SER A 584 -42.22 45.10 -25.42
CA SER A 584 -40.93 45.31 -26.04
C SER A 584 -40.18 43.99 -25.90
N LYS A 585 -40.26 43.15 -26.94
CA LYS A 585 -39.34 42.03 -27.10
C LYS A 585 -37.93 42.61 -26.94
N LEU A 586 -37.28 42.33 -25.82
CA LEU A 586 -35.87 42.59 -25.65
C LEU A 586 -35.17 41.85 -26.79
N SER A 587 -34.54 42.58 -27.71
CA SER A 587 -33.85 41.98 -28.86
C SER A 587 -32.64 41.14 -28.44
N ASN A 588 -32.12 41.37 -27.23
CA ASN A 588 -31.09 40.59 -26.57
C ASN A 588 -31.51 40.28 -25.13
N TYR A 589 -31.76 39.01 -24.82
CA TYR A 589 -31.94 38.55 -23.44
C TYR A 589 -30.57 38.35 -22.78
N PRO A 590 -30.42 38.66 -21.48
CA PRO A 590 -29.20 38.32 -20.76
C PRO A 590 -29.02 36.80 -20.70
N VAL A 591 -27.78 36.33 -20.76
CA VAL A 591 -27.47 34.92 -20.48
C VAL A 591 -27.59 34.70 -18.99
N ILE A 592 -28.36 33.68 -18.59
CA ILE A 592 -28.53 33.28 -17.20
C ILE A 592 -27.84 31.92 -17.06
N ALA A 593 -26.82 31.84 -16.20
CA ALA A 593 -26.18 30.57 -15.87
C ALA A 593 -26.76 30.02 -14.56
N VAL A 594 -27.21 28.77 -14.57
CA VAL A 594 -27.72 28.05 -13.40
C VAL A 594 -26.89 26.79 -13.19
N VAL A 595 -26.48 26.54 -11.95
CA VAL A 595 -25.78 25.31 -11.57
C VAL A 595 -26.64 24.56 -10.57
N THR A 596 -26.97 23.29 -10.85
CA THR A 596 -27.63 22.39 -9.91
C THR A 596 -26.62 21.39 -9.38
N PRO A 597 -26.13 21.54 -8.14
CA PRO A 597 -25.31 20.52 -7.50
C PRO A 597 -26.17 19.32 -7.07
N SER A 598 -25.73 18.11 -7.40
CA SER A 598 -26.33 16.83 -7.04
C SER A 598 -25.49 16.16 -5.95
N PHE A 599 -26.04 16.11 -4.73
CA PHE A 599 -25.42 15.40 -3.61
C PHE A 599 -25.67 13.88 -3.66
N ASN A 600 -25.39 13.23 -4.79
CA ASN A 600 -25.68 11.81 -5.05
C ASN A 600 -27.16 11.39 -4.86
N GLN A 601 -28.10 12.29 -5.11
CA GLN A 601 -29.54 12.04 -4.95
C GLN A 601 -30.23 11.81 -6.30
N ALA A 602 -29.93 10.66 -6.92
CA ALA A 602 -30.36 10.32 -8.29
C ALA A 602 -31.89 10.43 -8.51
N ASP A 603 -32.70 10.04 -7.54
CA ASP A 603 -34.17 9.99 -7.67
C ASP A 603 -34.84 11.37 -7.87
N PHE A 604 -34.15 12.47 -7.52
CA PHE A 604 -34.71 13.82 -7.59
C PHE A 604 -34.18 14.66 -8.75
N ILE A 605 -33.17 14.15 -9.47
CA ILE A 605 -32.44 14.94 -10.46
C ILE A 605 -33.31 15.29 -11.67
N GLU A 606 -34.12 14.34 -12.15
CA GLU A 606 -34.98 14.55 -13.32
C GLU A 606 -36.03 15.64 -13.06
N ARG A 607 -36.69 15.59 -11.89
CA ARG A 607 -37.69 16.58 -11.50
C ARG A 607 -37.07 17.97 -11.34
N THR A 608 -35.84 18.03 -10.82
CA THR A 608 -35.11 19.29 -10.63
C THR A 608 -34.72 19.91 -11.97
N ILE A 609 -34.17 19.11 -12.89
CA ILE A 609 -33.81 19.54 -14.25
C ILE A 609 -35.05 20.08 -14.98
N LYS A 610 -36.17 19.34 -14.94
CA LYS A 610 -37.44 19.78 -15.55
C LYS A 610 -37.92 21.10 -14.96
N SER A 611 -37.83 21.27 -13.64
CA SER A 611 -38.26 22.52 -12.98
C SER A 611 -37.51 23.78 -13.45
N VAL A 612 -36.28 23.63 -13.94
CA VAL A 612 -35.46 24.73 -14.48
C VAL A 612 -35.77 24.94 -15.97
N LEU A 613 -35.82 23.87 -16.76
CA LEU A 613 -36.02 23.95 -18.22
C LEU A 613 -37.46 24.37 -18.61
N ASP A 614 -38.47 23.95 -17.86
CA ASP A 614 -39.88 24.23 -18.13
C ASP A 614 -40.26 25.72 -17.95
N GLN A 615 -39.35 26.52 -17.37
CA GLN A 615 -39.53 27.97 -17.26
C GLN A 615 -39.20 28.72 -18.56
N HIS A 616 -38.60 28.03 -19.55
CA HIS A 616 -38.34 28.55 -20.90
C HIS A 616 -37.59 29.90 -20.93
N TYR A 617 -36.55 30.05 -20.11
CA TYR A 617 -35.67 31.22 -20.19
C TYR A 617 -34.93 31.23 -21.54
N PRO A 618 -34.97 32.35 -22.29
CA PRO A 618 -34.54 32.38 -23.69
C PRO A 618 -33.03 32.19 -23.90
N ASN A 619 -32.18 32.54 -22.92
CA ASN A 619 -30.72 32.43 -22.98
C ASN A 619 -30.18 31.77 -21.69
N LEU A 620 -30.56 30.52 -21.43
CA LEU A 620 -30.15 29.76 -20.23
C LEU A 620 -28.92 28.89 -20.52
N GLU A 621 -27.87 29.03 -19.71
CA GLU A 621 -26.77 28.06 -19.59
C GLU A 621 -27.00 27.24 -18.33
N TYR A 622 -27.20 25.92 -18.46
CA TYR A 622 -27.56 25.07 -17.34
C TYR A 622 -26.54 23.95 -17.15
N PHE A 623 -25.95 23.89 -15.97
CA PHE A 623 -24.97 22.88 -15.56
C PHE A 623 -25.52 22.06 -14.41
N VAL A 624 -25.33 20.74 -14.47
CA VAL A 624 -25.66 19.82 -13.38
C VAL A 624 -24.35 19.20 -12.93
N GLN A 625 -24.00 19.38 -11.67
CA GLN A 625 -22.74 18.90 -11.06
C GLN A 625 -23.02 17.69 -10.20
#